data_AF-G5HBG1-F1
#
_entry.id   AF-G5HBG1-F1
#
_cell.length_a   1.000
_cell.length_b   1.000
_cell.length_c   1.000
_cell.angle_alpha   90.00
_cell.angle_beta   90.00
_cell.angle_gamma   90.00
#
_symmetry.space_group_name_H-M   'P 1'
#
loop_
_entity.id
_entity.type
_entity.pdbx_description
1 polymer ?
#
loop_
_entity_poly.entity_id
_entity_poly.type
_entity_poly.pdbx_seq_one_letter_code
_entity_poly.pdbx_strand_id
1 'polypeptide(L)'
;MKTIERLRIKKTGLDAEYESAVNDSRFRNICFVSAGNLSKSSYRYRNKHREKLCRIIDERSLCVRAIKIVENKAFTPDEVEKCRLEIMHCYREYDRPLPMPLPIIDFARIIRLSFRDEYKSVLKKYPIILDFEDRNGIYIVALDDKIIHKWPELDDGAYK
;
A
#
# COMPACT_ATOMS: atom_id res chain seq x y z
N MET A 1 -0.68 -3.26 23.69
CA MET A 1 -1.09 -3.62 22.33
C MET A 1 0.10 -3.45 21.40
N LYS A 2 0.61 -4.55 20.83
CA LYS A 2 1.78 -4.52 19.92
C LYS A 2 1.41 -3.78 18.62
N THR A 3 2.35 -3.10 17.96
CA THR A 3 2.07 -2.32 16.72
C THR A 3 1.31 -3.13 15.66
N ILE A 4 1.71 -4.39 15.47
CA ILE A 4 1.08 -5.33 14.54
C ILE A 4 -0.40 -5.60 14.86
N GLU A 5 -0.72 -5.73 16.14
CA GLU A 5 -2.08 -6.02 16.62
C GLU A 5 -3.00 -4.83 16.33
N ARG A 6 -2.51 -3.60 16.53
CA ARG A 6 -3.25 -2.38 16.17
C ARG A 6 -3.57 -2.32 14.69
N LEU A 7 -2.59 -2.63 13.84
CA LEU A 7 -2.74 -2.60 12.39
C LEU A 7 -3.71 -3.68 11.90
N ARG A 8 -3.66 -4.89 12.49
CA ARG A 8 -4.58 -5.98 12.15
C ARG A 8 -6.02 -5.63 12.54
N ILE A 9 -6.26 -5.07 13.73
CA ILE A 9 -7.59 -4.60 14.15
C ILE A 9 -8.09 -3.49 13.23
N LYS A 10 -7.23 -2.51 12.87
CA LYS A 10 -7.59 -1.44 11.94
C LYS A 10 -7.97 -2.02 10.56
N LYS A 11 -7.19 -2.98 10.05
CA LYS A 11 -7.47 -3.65 8.78
C LYS A 11 -8.81 -4.39 8.81
N THR A 12 -9.08 -5.19 9.83
CA THR A 12 -10.35 -5.94 9.92
C THR A 12 -11.55 -5.00 10.02
N GLY A 13 -11.41 -3.88 10.71
CA GLY A 13 -12.44 -2.82 10.74
C GLY A 13 -12.68 -2.20 9.35
N LEU A 14 -11.61 -1.90 8.61
CA LEU A 14 -11.70 -1.39 7.24
C LEU A 14 -12.28 -2.41 6.25
N ASP A 15 -11.94 -3.69 6.41
CA ASP A 15 -12.53 -4.78 5.62
C ASP A 15 -14.05 -4.87 5.85
N ALA A 16 -14.51 -4.80 7.10
CA ALA A 16 -15.93 -4.79 7.44
C ALA A 16 -16.65 -3.53 6.91
N GLU A 17 -16.02 -2.35 7.03
CA GLU A 17 -16.59 -1.11 6.51
C GLU A 17 -16.68 -1.11 4.98
N TYR A 18 -15.65 -1.65 4.31
CA TYR A 18 -15.65 -1.84 2.86
C TYR A 18 -16.79 -2.75 2.42
N GLU A 19 -16.94 -3.92 3.04
CA GLU A 19 -18.03 -4.86 2.72
C GLU A 19 -19.40 -4.22 2.95
N SER A 20 -19.58 -3.50 4.05
CA SER A 20 -20.82 -2.76 4.30
C SER A 20 -21.10 -1.70 3.24
N ALA A 21 -20.09 -0.93 2.84
CA ALA A 21 -20.23 0.14 1.84
C ALA A 21 -20.47 -0.39 0.43
N VAL A 22 -19.86 -1.51 0.04
CA VAL A 22 -20.08 -2.17 -1.26
C VAL A 22 -21.47 -2.80 -1.32
N ASN A 23 -21.97 -3.29 -0.18
CA ASN A 23 -23.30 -3.90 -0.05
C ASN A 23 -24.43 -2.90 0.24
N ASP A 24 -24.16 -1.59 0.23
CA ASP A 24 -25.18 -0.55 0.41
C ASP A 24 -26.21 -0.59 -0.74
N SER A 25 -27.44 -0.99 -0.40
CA SER A 25 -28.55 -1.15 -1.34
C SER A 25 -28.96 0.17 -2.00
N ARG A 26 -28.89 1.29 -1.27
CA ARG A 26 -29.22 2.61 -1.79
C ARG A 26 -28.19 3.05 -2.83
N PHE A 27 -26.91 2.87 -2.54
CA PHE A 27 -25.84 3.16 -3.49
C PHE A 27 -25.98 2.31 -4.76
N ARG A 28 -26.21 0.99 -4.61
CA ARG A 28 -26.45 0.07 -5.74
C ARG A 28 -27.63 0.51 -6.59
N ASN A 29 -28.76 0.84 -5.98
CA ASN A 29 -29.95 1.30 -6.69
C ASN A 29 -29.70 2.61 -7.45
N ILE A 30 -29.01 3.58 -6.82
CA ILE A 30 -28.65 4.84 -7.48
C ILE A 30 -27.72 4.60 -8.67
N CYS A 31 -26.73 3.71 -8.54
CA CYS A 31 -25.83 3.33 -9.62
C CYS A 31 -26.57 2.60 -10.76
N PHE A 32 -27.53 1.73 -10.45
CA PHE A 32 -28.34 1.03 -11.44
C PHE A 32 -29.24 1.98 -12.24
N VAL A 33 -29.90 2.93 -11.56
CA VAL A 33 -30.79 3.94 -12.17
C VAL A 33 -30.01 5.03 -12.91
N SER A 34 -28.67 5.04 -12.83
CA SER A 34 -27.79 6.07 -13.43
C SER A 34 -27.82 6.14 -14.97
N ALA A 35 -28.56 5.27 -15.65
CA ALA A 35 -28.86 5.40 -17.08
C ALA A 35 -29.87 6.53 -17.40
N GLY A 36 -30.51 7.13 -16.38
CA GLY A 36 -31.41 8.28 -16.52
C GLY A 36 -30.93 9.56 -15.82
N ASN A 37 -31.73 10.62 -15.89
CA ASN A 37 -31.45 11.90 -15.20
C ASN A 37 -31.59 11.73 -13.67
N LEU A 38 -30.46 11.54 -12.99
CA LEU A 38 -30.40 11.52 -11.52
C LEU A 38 -30.85 12.86 -10.94
N SER A 39 -31.65 12.80 -9.87
CA SER A 39 -31.91 13.98 -9.05
C SER A 39 -30.60 14.50 -8.42
N LYS A 40 -30.55 15.81 -8.13
CA LYS A 40 -29.39 16.45 -7.49
C LYS A 40 -29.01 15.79 -6.16
N SER A 41 -29.97 15.28 -5.40
CA SER A 41 -29.73 14.58 -4.13
C SER A 41 -29.11 13.21 -4.35
N SER A 42 -29.59 12.43 -5.32
CA SER A 42 -29.03 11.11 -5.64
C SER A 42 -27.61 11.21 -6.21
N TYR A 43 -27.34 12.20 -7.06
CA TYR A 43 -25.99 12.48 -7.56
C TYR A 43 -25.02 12.80 -6.41
N ARG A 44 -25.41 13.70 -5.49
CA ARG A 44 -24.60 14.05 -4.31
C ARG A 44 -24.32 12.84 -3.41
N TYR A 45 -25.34 12.03 -3.15
CA TYR A 45 -25.17 10.82 -2.34
C TYR A 45 -24.19 9.84 -3.00
N ARG A 46 -24.33 9.59 -4.32
CA ARG A 46 -23.43 8.72 -5.09
C ARG A 46 -21.98 9.20 -4.99
N ASN A 47 -21.73 10.49 -5.19
CA ASN A 47 -20.37 11.04 -5.13
C ASN A 47 -19.77 10.92 -3.72
N LYS A 48 -20.54 11.27 -2.68
CA LYS A 48 -20.10 11.09 -1.28
C LYS A 48 -19.78 9.62 -0.95
N HIS A 49 -20.57 8.68 -1.48
CA HIS A 49 -20.34 7.26 -1.30
C HIS A 49 -19.09 6.77 -2.03
N ARG A 50 -18.86 7.25 -3.26
CA ARG A 50 -17.61 6.99 -4.00
C ARG A 50 -16.39 7.53 -3.25
N GLU A 51 -16.45 8.76 -2.75
CA GLU A 51 -15.38 9.34 -1.94
C GLU A 51 -15.11 8.51 -0.67
N LYS A 52 -16.17 8.03 0.00
CA LYS A 52 -16.06 7.13 1.15
C LYS A 52 -15.33 5.84 0.77
N LEU A 53 -15.73 5.19 -0.32
CA LEU A 53 -15.10 3.95 -0.81
C LEU A 53 -13.63 4.17 -1.14
N CYS A 54 -13.28 5.24 -1.87
CA CYS A 54 -11.89 5.58 -2.18
C CYS A 54 -11.06 5.73 -0.89
N ARG A 55 -11.57 6.50 0.10
CA ARG A 55 -10.88 6.66 1.39
C ARG A 55 -10.63 5.33 2.11
N ILE A 56 -11.62 4.43 2.13
CA ILE A 56 -11.48 3.11 2.76
C ILE A 56 -10.44 2.27 2.01
N ILE A 57 -10.49 2.24 0.68
CA ILE A 57 -9.54 1.49 -0.16
C ILE A 57 -8.11 2.00 0.06
N ASP A 58 -7.91 3.31 0.03
CA ASP A 58 -6.61 3.95 0.24
C ASP A 58 -6.05 3.59 1.62
N GLU A 59 -6.86 3.77 2.67
CA GLU A 59 -6.47 3.49 4.06
C GLU A 59 -6.16 2.00 4.29
N ARG A 60 -6.95 1.13 3.66
CA ARG A 60 -6.75 -0.31 3.69
C ARG A 60 -5.44 -0.70 3.01
N SER A 61 -5.11 -0.09 1.88
CA SER A 61 -3.84 -0.34 1.17
C SER A 61 -2.63 0.05 2.04
N LEU A 62 -2.71 1.16 2.77
CA LEU A 62 -1.68 1.61 3.70
C LEU A 62 -1.53 0.62 4.87
N CYS A 63 -2.65 0.18 5.45
CA CYS A 63 -2.66 -0.84 6.50
C CYS A 63 -1.99 -2.15 6.04
N VAL A 64 -2.31 -2.64 4.83
CA VAL A 64 -1.71 -3.87 4.29
C VAL A 64 -0.21 -3.72 4.12
N ARG A 65 0.26 -2.61 3.54
CA ARG A 65 1.69 -2.33 3.38
C ARG A 65 2.40 -2.19 4.74
N ALA A 66 1.80 -1.51 5.71
CA ALA A 66 2.35 -1.38 7.05
C ALA A 66 2.49 -2.74 7.77
N ILE A 67 1.46 -3.60 7.66
CA ILE A 67 1.53 -4.97 8.19
C ILE A 67 2.68 -5.73 7.53
N LYS A 68 2.83 -5.61 6.22
CA LYS A 68 3.90 -6.25 5.45
C LYS A 68 5.29 -5.86 5.96
N ILE A 69 5.52 -4.57 6.20
CA ILE A 69 6.75 -4.03 6.78
C ILE A 69 7.01 -4.61 8.19
N VAL A 70 5.99 -4.61 9.07
CA VAL A 70 6.12 -5.11 10.44
C VAL A 70 6.37 -6.63 10.49
N GLU A 71 5.84 -7.36 9.50
CA GLU A 71 6.05 -8.80 9.35
C GLU A 71 7.35 -9.17 8.61
N ASN A 72 8.20 -8.19 8.25
CA ASN A 72 9.41 -8.39 7.46
C ASN A 72 9.17 -9.16 6.16
N LYS A 73 8.10 -8.82 5.44
CA LYS A 73 7.78 -9.40 4.13
C LYS A 73 8.27 -8.49 3.00
N ALA A 74 8.75 -9.10 1.92
CA ALA A 74 9.33 -8.38 0.80
C ALA A 74 8.29 -7.78 -0.15
N PHE A 75 8.51 -6.56 -0.61
CA PHE A 75 7.72 -5.90 -1.63
C PHE A 75 8.15 -6.35 -3.02
N THR A 76 7.17 -6.67 -3.86
CA THR A 76 7.42 -7.06 -5.26
C THR A 76 7.53 -5.83 -6.16
N PRO A 77 8.08 -5.95 -7.39
CA PRO A 77 8.20 -4.83 -8.31
C PRO A 77 6.84 -4.19 -8.61
N ASP A 78 5.80 -5.01 -8.77
CA ASP A 78 4.42 -4.54 -9.01
C ASP A 78 3.85 -3.73 -7.84
N GLU A 79 4.17 -4.10 -6.60
CA GLU A 79 3.73 -3.36 -5.43
C GLU A 79 4.46 -2.02 -5.30
N VAL A 80 5.76 -1.99 -5.65
CA VAL A 80 6.52 -0.74 -5.69
C VAL A 80 5.99 0.17 -6.79
N GLU A 81 5.66 -0.39 -7.96
CA GLU A 81 5.06 0.37 -9.05
C GLU A 81 3.70 0.94 -8.64
N LYS A 82 2.85 0.18 -7.95
CA LYS A 82 1.62 0.73 -7.36
C LYS A 82 1.90 1.92 -6.42
N CYS A 83 2.90 1.80 -5.55
CA CYS A 83 3.30 2.90 -4.67
C CYS A 83 3.81 4.11 -5.48
N ARG A 84 4.52 3.90 -6.59
CA ARG A 84 4.98 4.96 -7.50
C ARG A 84 3.79 5.71 -8.10
N LEU A 85 2.79 4.97 -8.59
CA LEU A 85 1.60 5.54 -9.20
C LEU A 85 0.82 6.42 -8.21
N GLU A 86 0.79 6.05 -6.93
CA GLU A 86 0.13 6.84 -5.89
C GLU A 86 0.84 8.17 -5.60
N ILE A 87 2.17 8.21 -5.68
CA ILE A 87 2.95 9.39 -5.29
C ILE A 87 3.30 10.32 -6.46
N MET A 88 3.17 9.87 -7.72
CA MET A 88 3.63 10.64 -8.89
C MET A 88 3.01 12.04 -8.99
N HIS A 89 1.78 12.22 -8.52
CA HIS A 89 1.10 13.51 -8.55
C HIS A 89 1.73 14.52 -7.58
N CYS A 90 2.36 14.04 -6.50
CA CYS A 90 3.05 14.86 -5.51
C CYS A 90 4.54 15.01 -5.79
N TYR A 91 5.14 14.04 -6.48
CA TYR A 91 6.57 13.94 -6.73
C TYR A 91 6.84 13.67 -8.21
N ARG A 92 7.04 14.74 -8.97
CA ARG A 92 7.17 14.69 -10.45
C ARG A 92 8.40 13.91 -10.91
N GLU A 93 9.42 13.76 -10.07
CA GLU A 93 10.58 12.92 -10.34
C GLU A 93 10.21 11.44 -10.54
N TYR A 94 9.07 11.01 -10.00
CA TYR A 94 8.55 9.64 -10.12
C TYR A 94 7.45 9.51 -11.19
N ASP A 95 7.24 10.51 -12.04
CA ASP A 95 6.21 10.51 -13.09
C ASP A 95 6.49 9.44 -14.16
N ARG A 96 7.77 9.24 -14.49
CA ARG A 96 8.21 8.19 -15.41
C ARG A 96 8.35 6.86 -14.67
N PRO A 97 8.05 5.72 -15.33
CA PRO A 97 8.44 4.41 -14.80
C PRO A 97 9.91 4.45 -14.44
N LEU A 98 10.26 3.86 -13.30
CA LEU A 98 11.66 3.74 -12.91
C LEU A 98 12.34 2.76 -13.87
N PRO A 99 13.23 3.20 -14.79
CA PRO A 99 14.02 2.27 -15.58
C PRO A 99 14.84 1.37 -14.65
N MET A 100 14.76 0.07 -14.86
CA MET A 100 15.84 -0.80 -14.41
C MET A 100 17.11 -0.36 -15.14
N PRO A 101 18.22 -0.03 -14.46
CA PRO A 101 18.61 -0.40 -13.09
C PRO A 101 18.71 0.78 -12.10
N LEU A 102 17.60 1.44 -11.74
CA LEU A 102 17.64 2.47 -10.70
C LEU A 102 18.12 1.94 -9.33
N PRO A 103 18.70 2.81 -8.48
CA PRO A 103 19.14 2.46 -7.13
C PRO A 103 18.01 1.85 -6.29
N ILE A 104 18.36 0.79 -5.55
CA ILE A 104 17.46 0.06 -4.61
C ILE A 104 16.87 1.00 -3.56
N ILE A 105 17.62 2.02 -3.18
CA ILE A 105 17.21 3.09 -2.28
C ILE A 105 16.01 3.86 -2.83
N ASP A 106 15.92 4.08 -4.16
CA ASP A 106 14.80 4.80 -4.76
C ASP A 106 13.50 4.01 -4.68
N PHE A 107 13.55 2.69 -4.88
CA PHE A 107 12.39 1.82 -4.68
C PHE A 107 11.91 1.82 -3.22
N ALA A 108 12.84 1.75 -2.26
CA ALA A 108 12.49 1.87 -0.84
C ALA A 108 11.93 3.26 -0.51
N ARG A 109 12.49 4.32 -1.12
CA ARG A 109 12.01 5.69 -0.95
C ARG A 109 10.59 5.87 -1.48
N ILE A 110 10.26 5.30 -2.64
CA ILE A 110 8.88 5.28 -3.17
C ILE A 110 7.92 4.67 -2.14
N ILE A 111 8.25 3.51 -1.58
CA ILE A 111 7.43 2.90 -0.54
C ILE A 111 7.27 3.85 0.65
N ARG A 112 8.35 4.47 1.16
CA ARG A 112 8.27 5.41 2.29
C ARG A 112 7.38 6.62 2.00
N LEU A 113 7.52 7.22 0.81
CA LEU A 113 6.76 8.40 0.39
C LEU A 113 5.27 8.10 0.17
N SER A 114 4.93 6.84 -0.12
CA SER A 114 3.53 6.42 -0.27
C SER A 114 2.74 6.41 1.04
N PHE A 115 3.42 6.45 2.20
CA PHE A 115 2.75 6.46 3.50
C PHE A 115 2.39 7.87 3.99
N ARG A 116 1.24 7.93 4.69
CA ARG A 116 0.84 9.10 5.47
C ARG A 116 1.58 9.19 6.79
N ASP A 117 1.55 10.38 7.37
CA ASP A 117 2.22 10.73 8.63
C ASP A 117 1.90 9.80 9.81
N GLU A 118 0.68 9.27 9.86
CA GLU A 118 0.23 8.35 10.91
C GLU A 118 1.01 7.02 10.92
N TYR A 119 1.62 6.62 9.81
CA TYR A 119 2.42 5.40 9.68
C TYR A 119 3.93 5.62 9.89
N LYS A 120 4.38 6.86 10.15
CA LYS A 120 5.80 7.19 10.40
C LYS A 120 6.45 6.33 11.48
N SER A 121 5.68 5.91 12.49
CA SER A 121 6.20 5.05 13.56
C SER A 121 6.61 3.65 13.09
N VAL A 122 5.94 3.11 12.06
CA VAL A 122 6.30 1.84 11.42
C VAL A 122 7.57 2.05 10.59
N LEU A 123 7.57 3.09 9.76
CA LEU A 123 8.70 3.43 8.89
C LEU A 123 9.99 3.75 9.64
N LYS A 124 9.91 4.19 10.90
CA LYS A 124 11.07 4.48 11.76
C LYS A 124 11.62 3.27 12.53
N LYS A 125 10.90 2.14 12.53
CA LYS A 125 11.22 0.97 13.37
C LYS A 125 11.63 -0.25 12.57
N TYR A 126 11.16 -0.36 11.33
CA TYR A 126 11.29 -1.55 10.52
C TYR A 126 11.95 -1.22 9.19
N PRO A 127 12.85 -2.08 8.68
CA PRO A 127 13.44 -1.91 7.35
C PRO A 127 12.40 -2.19 6.26
N ILE A 128 12.71 -1.75 5.04
CA ILE A 128 11.94 -2.10 3.85
C ILE A 128 12.65 -3.25 3.15
N ILE A 129 11.91 -4.31 2.85
CA ILE A 129 12.44 -5.48 2.17
C ILE A 129 11.91 -5.46 0.75
N LEU A 130 12.79 -5.60 -0.24
CA LEU A 130 12.48 -5.60 -1.66
C LEU A 130 12.90 -6.95 -2.24
N ASP A 131 12.03 -7.55 -3.03
CA ASP A 131 12.30 -8.78 -3.79
C ASP A 131 12.08 -8.48 -5.27
N PHE A 132 13.17 -8.59 -6.03
CA PHE A 132 13.18 -8.33 -7.47
C PHE A 132 13.47 -9.62 -8.23
N GLU A 133 12.81 -10.74 -7.88
CA GLU A 133 12.75 -12.06 -8.55
C GLU A 133 13.85 -12.33 -9.61
N ASP A 134 13.86 -11.57 -10.71
CA ASP A 134 14.87 -11.51 -11.78
C ASP A 134 16.36 -11.27 -11.38
N ARG A 135 16.68 -10.83 -10.15
CA ARG A 135 18.07 -10.49 -9.74
C ARG A 135 18.62 -11.31 -8.58
N ASN A 136 18.06 -12.48 -8.29
CA ASN A 136 18.57 -13.43 -7.28
C ASN A 136 18.86 -12.78 -5.91
N GLY A 137 17.97 -11.91 -5.44
CA GLY A 137 18.32 -11.06 -4.30
C GLY A 137 17.14 -10.47 -3.55
N ILE A 138 17.09 -10.74 -2.24
CA ILE A 138 16.27 -9.98 -1.29
C ILE A 138 17.13 -8.84 -0.76
N TYR A 139 16.66 -7.61 -0.94
CA TYR A 139 17.34 -6.41 -0.45
C TYR A 139 16.61 -5.88 0.78
N ILE A 140 17.36 -5.74 1.88
CA ILE A 140 16.87 -5.13 3.11
C ILE A 140 17.45 -3.72 3.19
N VAL A 141 16.59 -2.73 3.04
CA VAL A 141 16.95 -1.31 3.13
C VAL A 141 16.63 -0.81 4.54
N ALA A 142 17.69 -0.56 5.30
CA ALA A 142 17.61 -0.02 6.65
C ALA A 142 17.14 1.45 6.66
N LEU A 143 16.90 1.96 7.87
CA LEU A 143 16.41 3.33 8.10
C LEU A 143 17.40 4.41 7.65
N ASP A 144 18.69 4.11 7.73
CA ASP A 144 19.81 4.97 7.34
C ASP A 144 20.27 4.73 5.90
N ASP A 145 19.40 4.15 5.07
CA ASP A 145 19.63 3.79 3.68
C ASP A 145 20.79 2.80 3.45
N LYS A 146 21.27 2.15 4.51
CA LYS A 146 22.16 1.00 4.38
C LYS A 146 21.42 -0.17 3.74
N ILE A 147 22.05 -0.77 2.73
CA ILE A 147 21.52 -1.91 2.00
C ILE A 147 22.21 -3.17 2.50
N ILE A 148 21.42 -4.17 2.89
CA ILE A 148 21.89 -5.53 3.12
C ILE A 148 21.31 -6.39 2.00
N HIS A 149 22.19 -6.97 1.19
CA HIS A 149 21.80 -7.92 0.14
C HIS A 149 21.84 -9.34 0.71
N LYS A 150 20.74 -10.09 0.58
CA LYS A 150 20.68 -11.52 0.89
C LYS A 150 20.48 -12.31 -0.39
N TRP A 151 21.46 -13.17 -0.70
CA TRP A 151 21.33 -14.17 -1.75
C TRP A 151 20.46 -15.32 -1.23
N PRO A 152 19.42 -15.76 -1.97
CA PRO A 152 18.61 -16.90 -1.58
C PRO A 152 19.36 -18.25 -1.62
N GLU A 153 20.48 -18.34 -2.32
CA GLU A 153 21.24 -19.60 -2.54
C GLU A 153 22.34 -19.89 -1.48
N LEU A 154 22.27 -19.31 -0.27
CA LEU A 154 23.21 -19.61 0.82
C LEU A 154 22.54 -20.09 2.12
N ASP A 155 21.22 -20.25 2.15
CA ASP A 155 20.49 -20.84 3.28
C ASP A 155 20.14 -22.32 3.01
N ASP A 156 21.14 -23.12 2.63
CA ASP A 156 21.10 -24.58 2.81
C ASP A 156 21.25 -24.90 4.31
N GLY A 157 20.15 -24.73 5.05
CA GLY A 157 19.92 -25.35 6.34
C GLY A 157 20.93 -25.03 7.45
N ALA A 158 20.85 -23.85 8.06
CA ALA A 158 21.43 -23.63 9.39
C ALA A 158 20.79 -22.48 10.17
N TYR A 159 19.55 -22.68 10.66
CA TYR A 159 19.10 -21.98 11.88
C TYR A 159 18.36 -22.97 12.79
N LYS A 160 19.11 -23.54 13.75
CA LYS A 160 18.60 -24.07 15.01
C LYS A 160 18.36 -22.91 15.98
#